data_AF-A0A8C2MIC5-F1
#
_entry.id   AF-A0A8C2MIC5-F1
#
_cell.length_a   1.000
_cell.length_b   1.000
_cell.length_c   1.000
_cell.angle_alpha   90.00
_cell.angle_beta   90.00
_cell.angle_gamma   90.00
#
_symmetry.space_group_name_H-M   'P 1'
#
loop_
_entity.id
_entity.type
_entity.pdbx_description
1 polymer ?
#
loop_
_entity_poly.entity_id
_entity_poly.type
_entity_poly.pdbx_seq_one_letter_code
_entity_poly.pdbx_strand_id
1 'polypeptide(L)'
;MAASWAHTLLRLLPGLWRSSPGAQNVKLLEQFVCAHTGIIFHAPYTGVCMKQHKKLTQAIQKAREYGLLRYYVPQFEPRDTDLSTAHGAVSVTPPAPTLLSGEPWYPWYSWQQPPERELSRLRRLYQGNLLEESGPPPESMMPEMPTAPPAETATEQMGSQSA
;
A
#
# COMPACT_ATOMS: atom_id res chain seq x y z
N MET A 1 9.61 -12.22 14.39
CA MET A 1 9.93 -10.89 13.82
C MET A 1 8.62 -10.28 13.35
N ALA A 2 8.13 -9.33 14.14
CA ALA A 2 6.92 -8.59 13.87
C ALA A 2 7.27 -7.47 12.88
N ALA A 3 6.77 -7.58 11.65
CA ALA A 3 6.72 -6.44 10.75
C ALA A 3 5.54 -6.58 9.80
N SER A 4 4.77 -5.50 9.75
CA SER A 4 3.86 -5.15 8.65
C SER A 4 2.49 -5.83 8.59
N TRP A 5 1.69 -5.64 9.63
CA TRP A 5 0.22 -5.72 9.53
C TRP A 5 -0.47 -4.34 9.61
N ALA A 6 0.31 -3.26 9.75
CA ALA A 6 -0.21 -1.92 10.02
C ALA A 6 -0.91 -1.27 8.81
N HIS A 7 -0.66 -1.70 7.57
CA HIS A 7 -1.28 -1.10 6.39
C HIS A 7 -2.59 -1.78 5.95
N THR A 8 -2.83 -3.03 6.33
CA THR A 8 -4.04 -3.77 5.95
C THR A 8 -5.23 -3.47 6.86
N LEU A 9 -4.97 -2.95 8.07
CA LEU A 9 -5.98 -2.63 9.09
C LEU A 9 -6.63 -1.24 8.96
N LEU A 10 -6.22 -0.42 7.98
CA LEU A 10 -6.89 0.87 7.70
C LEU A 10 -8.08 0.77 6.73
N ARG A 11 -8.36 -0.41 6.14
CA ARG A 11 -9.47 -0.59 5.17
C ARG A 11 -10.76 -1.17 5.75
N LEU A 12 -10.82 -1.57 7.03
CA LEU A 12 -11.96 -2.31 7.59
C LEU A 12 -12.57 -1.75 8.88
N LEU A 13 -12.41 -0.45 9.14
CA LEU A 13 -13.20 0.22 10.19
C LEU A 13 -13.72 1.57 9.68
N PRO A 14 -14.96 1.65 9.18
CA PRO A 14 -15.66 2.93 8.96
C PRO A 14 -15.92 3.70 10.28
N GLY A 15 -15.53 3.14 11.43
CA GLY A 15 -15.90 3.62 12.77
C GLY A 15 -14.84 4.47 13.48
N LEU A 16 -13.56 4.43 13.10
CA LEU A 16 -12.50 5.04 13.94
C LEU A 16 -12.26 6.54 13.65
N TRP A 17 -13.00 7.14 12.72
CA TRP A 17 -13.00 8.60 12.48
C TRP A 17 -14.19 9.33 13.12
N ARG A 18 -15.11 8.59 13.76
CA ARG A 18 -16.40 9.09 14.30
C ARG A 18 -16.27 9.88 15.60
N SER A 19 -15.07 10.06 16.14
CA SER A 19 -14.90 10.70 17.44
C SER A 19 -14.02 11.95 17.36
N SER A 20 -14.46 12.95 16.59
CA SER A 20 -14.15 14.34 16.96
C SER A 20 -15.45 14.98 17.44
N PRO A 21 -15.63 15.22 18.75
CA PRO A 21 -16.88 15.73 19.32
C PRO A 21 -17.33 17.10 18.77
N GLY A 22 -16.46 17.82 18.06
CA GLY A 22 -16.76 19.17 17.57
C GLY A 22 -17.57 19.26 16.27
N ALA A 23 -17.53 18.25 15.40
CA ALA A 23 -18.10 18.36 14.04
C ALA A 23 -19.61 18.07 13.96
N GLN A 24 -20.22 17.53 15.04
CA GLN A 24 -21.62 17.12 15.05
C GLN A 24 -22.59 18.29 15.31
N ASN A 25 -22.11 19.35 15.95
CA ASN A 25 -22.94 20.49 16.36
C ASN A 25 -23.03 21.55 15.24
N VAL A 26 -23.75 21.23 14.15
CA VAL A 26 -23.86 22.11 12.97
C VAL A 26 -24.38 23.50 13.32
N LYS A 27 -25.39 23.60 14.20
CA LYS A 27 -25.97 24.88 14.65
C LYS A 27 -24.96 25.82 15.30
N LEU A 28 -23.99 25.28 16.03
CA LEU A 28 -22.92 26.08 16.64
C LEU A 28 -21.92 26.53 15.57
N LEU A 29 -21.54 25.63 14.68
CA LEU A 29 -20.55 25.90 13.62
C LEU A 29 -21.06 26.94 12.61
N GLU A 30 -22.35 26.92 12.28
CA GLU A 30 -23.00 27.89 11.38
C GLU A 30 -22.85 29.34 11.85
N GLN A 31 -22.82 29.60 13.16
CA GLN A 31 -22.68 30.95 13.72
C GLN A 31 -21.32 31.60 13.40
N PHE A 32 -20.30 30.79 13.14
CA PHE A 32 -18.95 31.25 12.85
C PHE A 32 -18.65 31.34 11.33
N VAL A 33 -19.67 31.14 10.50
CA VAL A 33 -19.60 31.21 9.03
C VAL A 33 -20.58 32.27 8.52
N CYS A 34 -20.14 33.08 7.55
CA CYS A 34 -21.03 34.02 6.90
C CYS A 34 -22.09 33.29 6.06
N ALA A 35 -23.37 33.58 6.28
CA ALA A 35 -24.49 32.96 5.57
C ALA A 35 -24.51 33.25 4.05
N HIS A 36 -23.90 34.36 3.61
CA HIS A 36 -23.89 34.77 2.20
C HIS A 36 -22.65 34.31 1.43
N THR A 37 -21.47 34.33 2.06
CA THR A 37 -20.20 34.00 1.38
C THR A 37 -19.70 32.60 1.72
N GLY A 38 -20.17 31.98 2.80
CA GLY A 38 -19.65 30.70 3.28
C GLY A 38 -18.21 30.78 3.84
N ILE A 39 -17.68 31.99 4.05
CA ILE A 39 -16.34 32.23 4.61
C ILE A 39 -16.40 32.17 6.15
N ILE A 40 -15.42 31.54 6.77
CA ILE A 40 -15.28 31.46 8.23
C ILE A 40 -14.80 32.82 8.75
N PHE A 41 -15.44 33.36 9.78
CA PHE A 41 -15.02 34.61 10.38
C PHE A 41 -13.65 34.51 11.04
N HIS A 42 -12.82 35.56 10.92
CA HIS A 42 -11.50 35.61 11.54
C HIS A 42 -11.60 35.71 13.07
N ALA A 43 -10.59 35.22 13.78
CA ALA A 43 -10.63 35.17 15.25
C ALA A 43 -10.90 36.52 15.94
N PRO A 44 -10.24 37.64 15.55
CA PRO A 44 -10.57 38.95 16.13
C PRO A 44 -12.04 39.38 15.97
N TYR A 45 -12.70 39.00 14.88
CA TYR A 45 -14.11 39.30 14.65
C TYR A 45 -15.02 38.54 15.61
N THR A 46 -14.69 37.28 15.87
CA THR A 46 -15.48 36.37 16.72
C THR A 46 -15.14 36.45 18.20
N GLY A 47 -13.99 37.04 18.56
CA GLY A 47 -13.48 37.08 19.92
C GLY A 47 -12.93 35.74 20.46
N VAL A 48 -12.81 34.68 19.64
CA VAL A 48 -12.28 33.39 20.11
C VAL A 48 -10.76 33.35 20.15
N CYS A 49 -10.18 32.65 21.13
CA CYS A 49 -8.74 32.48 21.21
C CYS A 49 -8.21 31.63 20.05
N MET A 50 -6.93 31.80 19.67
CA MET A 50 -6.39 31.13 18.48
C MET A 50 -6.40 29.60 18.56
N LYS A 51 -6.24 29.05 19.76
CA LYS A 51 -6.36 27.60 20.00
C LYS A 51 -7.76 27.08 19.69
N GLN A 52 -8.80 27.81 20.09
CA GLN A 52 -10.19 27.44 19.81
C GLN A 52 -10.54 27.71 18.35
N HIS A 53 -10.09 28.83 17.77
CA HIS A 53 -10.30 29.13 16.36
C HIS A 53 -9.73 28.03 15.46
N LYS A 54 -8.52 27.53 15.75
CA LYS A 54 -7.93 26.40 15.01
C LYS A 54 -8.79 25.13 15.09
N LYS A 55 -9.30 24.79 16.28
CA LYS A 55 -10.19 23.64 16.47
C LYS A 55 -11.52 23.83 15.73
N LEU A 56 -12.03 25.05 15.72
CA LEU A 56 -13.28 25.42 15.06
C LEU A 56 -13.15 25.29 13.54
N THR A 57 -12.08 25.82 12.94
CA THR A 57 -11.81 25.67 11.50
C THR A 57 -11.70 24.19 11.10
N GLN A 58 -11.02 23.37 11.92
CA GLN A 58 -10.94 21.92 11.70
C GLN A 58 -12.31 21.24 11.81
N ALA A 59 -13.14 21.63 12.79
CA ALA A 59 -14.47 21.08 12.97
C ALA A 59 -15.42 21.47 11.82
N ILE A 60 -15.36 22.71 11.34
CA ILE A 60 -16.10 23.19 10.16
C ILE A 60 -15.68 22.40 8.92
N GLN A 61 -14.37 22.26 8.68
CA GLN A 61 -13.86 21.51 7.54
C GLN A 61 -14.33 20.04 7.58
N LYS A 62 -14.23 19.40 8.75
CA LYS A 62 -14.72 18.04 8.96
C LYS A 62 -16.24 17.91 8.78
N ALA A 63 -17.01 18.91 9.22
CA ALA A 63 -18.47 18.94 9.00
C ALA A 63 -18.84 19.10 7.52
N ARG A 64 -18.04 19.84 6.73
CA ARG A 64 -18.20 19.93 5.26
C ARG A 64 -17.88 18.62 4.57
N GLU A 65 -16.78 17.95 4.96
CA GLU A 65 -16.39 16.65 4.43
C GLU A 65 -17.44 15.56 4.70
N TYR A 66 -18.11 15.62 5.86
CA TYR A 66 -19.22 14.71 6.19
C TYR A 66 -20.58 15.14 5.61
N GLY A 67 -20.66 16.26 4.89
CA GLY A 67 -21.91 16.78 4.35
C GLY A 67 -22.91 17.26 5.42
N LEU A 68 -22.45 17.51 6.66
CA LEU A 68 -23.27 18.03 7.75
C LEU A 68 -23.48 19.54 7.64
N LEU A 69 -22.50 20.26 7.12
CA LEU A 69 -22.54 21.72 6.94
C LEU A 69 -22.62 22.05 5.45
N ARG A 70 -23.62 22.84 5.05
CA ARG A 70 -23.79 23.31 3.67
C ARG A 70 -22.71 24.33 3.31
N TYR A 71 -22.19 24.22 2.08
CA TYR A 71 -21.26 25.19 1.50
C TYR A 71 -21.41 25.18 -0.02
N TYR A 72 -20.92 26.23 -0.68
CA TYR A 72 -20.92 26.30 -2.13
C TYR A 72 -19.86 25.35 -2.71
N VAL A 73 -20.30 24.39 -3.52
CA VAL A 73 -19.43 23.53 -4.33
C VAL A 73 -19.58 23.98 -5.77
N PRO A 74 -18.54 24.58 -6.38
CA PRO A 74 -18.60 24.94 -7.79
C PRO A 74 -18.74 23.71 -8.67
N GLN A 75 -19.46 23.86 -9.77
CA GLN A 75 -19.45 22.89 -10.84
C GLN A 75 -18.14 23.06 -11.62
N PHE A 76 -17.50 21.94 -11.96
CA PHE A 76 -16.29 21.91 -12.77
C PHE A 76 -16.54 21.10 -14.02
N GLU A 77 -15.86 21.46 -15.10
CA GLU A 77 -15.83 20.65 -16.30
C GLU A 77 -15.18 19.29 -16.02
N PRO A 78 -15.66 18.21 -16.66
CA PRO A 78 -14.96 16.93 -16.66
C PRO A 78 -13.50 17.10 -17.12
N ARG A 79 -12.58 16.30 -16.55
CA ARG A 79 -11.17 16.39 -16.92
C ARG A 79 -10.94 16.05 -18.40
N ASP A 80 -11.60 15.00 -18.87
CA ASP A 80 -11.45 14.48 -20.23
C ASP A 80 -12.74 14.73 -21.01
N THR A 81 -12.62 15.19 -22.25
CA THR A 81 -13.76 15.42 -23.15
C THR A 81 -14.31 14.11 -23.71
N ASP A 82 -13.42 13.15 -23.97
CA ASP A 82 -13.77 11.84 -24.51
C ASP A 82 -13.68 10.80 -23.40
N LEU A 83 -14.80 10.12 -23.13
CA LEU A 83 -14.86 9.03 -22.14
C LEU A 83 -14.60 7.66 -22.78
N SER A 84 -14.00 7.64 -23.98
CA SER A 84 -13.74 6.42 -24.73
C SER A 84 -12.63 5.60 -24.09
N THR A 85 -12.96 4.37 -23.72
CA THR A 85 -12.03 3.39 -23.14
C THR A 85 -11.50 2.40 -24.18
N ALA A 86 -11.57 2.76 -25.47
CA ALA A 86 -11.10 1.93 -26.57
C ALA A 86 -9.57 1.94 -26.77
N HIS A 87 -8.85 2.83 -26.08
CA HIS A 87 -7.40 2.93 -26.21
C HIS A 87 -6.69 1.74 -25.54
N GLY A 88 -5.64 1.23 -26.20
CA GLY A 88 -4.86 0.06 -25.76
C GLY A 88 -4.34 0.11 -24.32
N ALA A 89 -4.08 1.32 -23.81
CA ALA A 89 -3.58 1.54 -22.45
C ALA A 89 -4.61 1.29 -21.33
N VAL A 90 -5.91 1.44 -21.63
CA VAL A 90 -6.99 1.22 -20.67
C VAL A 90 -7.79 -0.04 -20.98
N SER A 91 -7.71 -0.55 -22.20
CA SER A 91 -8.25 -1.84 -22.60
C SER A 91 -7.28 -2.99 -22.32
N VAL A 92 -7.76 -4.23 -22.46
CA VAL A 92 -6.89 -5.41 -22.36
C VAL A 92 -5.88 -5.41 -23.51
N THR A 93 -4.60 -5.37 -23.19
CA THR A 93 -3.52 -5.53 -24.16
C THR A 93 -3.32 -7.03 -24.44
N PRO A 94 -3.35 -7.49 -25.71
CA PRO A 94 -3.12 -8.90 -26.04
C PRO A 94 -1.78 -9.40 -25.49
N PRO A 95 -1.75 -10.56 -24.81
CA PRO A 95 -0.53 -11.07 -24.21
C PRO A 95 0.47 -11.48 -25.30
N ALA A 96 1.75 -11.18 -25.07
CA ALA A 96 2.81 -11.66 -25.94
C ALA A 96 2.96 -13.19 -25.83
N PRO A 97 3.49 -13.86 -26.87
CA PRO A 97 3.70 -15.31 -26.84
C PRO A 97 4.58 -15.78 -25.68
N THR A 98 5.61 -15.00 -25.33
CA THR A 98 6.50 -15.28 -24.18
C THR A 98 5.76 -15.26 -22.85
N LEU A 99 4.77 -14.37 -22.69
CA LEU A 99 3.91 -14.33 -21.51
C LEU A 99 3.03 -15.57 -21.43
N LEU A 100 2.52 -16.06 -22.57
CA LEU A 100 1.72 -17.29 -22.62
C LEU A 100 2.53 -18.55 -22.31
N SER A 101 3.81 -18.59 -22.69
CA SER A 101 4.71 -19.70 -22.40
C SER A 101 5.34 -19.64 -21.00
N GLY A 102 5.18 -18.52 -20.27
CA GLY A 102 5.84 -18.28 -19.00
C GLY A 102 7.33 -17.97 -19.10
N GLU A 103 7.82 -17.72 -20.31
CA GLU A 103 9.22 -17.40 -20.56
C GLU A 103 9.48 -15.91 -20.34
N PRO A 104 10.71 -15.53 -19.93
CA PRO A 104 11.09 -14.14 -19.88
C PRO A 104 10.94 -13.47 -21.26
N TRP A 105 10.68 -12.16 -21.25
CA TRP A 105 10.44 -11.41 -22.49
C TRP A 105 11.62 -11.49 -23.48
N TYR A 106 12.84 -11.58 -22.96
CA TYR A 106 14.04 -11.79 -23.75
C TYR A 106 14.83 -13.01 -23.26
N PRO A 107 15.43 -13.80 -24.17
CA PRO A 107 16.16 -15.01 -23.79
C PRO A 107 17.37 -14.78 -22.88
N TRP A 108 17.97 -13.60 -22.92
CA TRP A 108 19.16 -13.24 -22.14
C TRP A 108 18.83 -12.85 -20.69
N TYR A 109 17.55 -12.80 -20.30
CA TYR A 109 17.16 -12.71 -18.90
C TYR A 109 17.38 -14.03 -18.14
N SER A 110 17.27 -15.17 -18.83
CA SER A 110 17.59 -16.48 -18.25
C SER A 110 19.11 -16.67 -18.20
N TRP A 111 19.59 -17.33 -17.14
CA TRP A 111 21.00 -17.73 -17.07
C TRP A 111 21.33 -18.72 -18.20
N GLN A 112 22.39 -18.43 -18.94
CA GLN A 112 22.91 -19.30 -19.99
C GLN A 112 24.39 -19.56 -19.71
N GLN A 113 24.79 -20.83 -19.60
CA GLN A 113 26.19 -21.19 -19.40
C GLN A 113 27.00 -20.88 -20.67
N PRO A 114 28.01 -19.99 -20.60
CA PRO A 114 28.86 -19.69 -21.76
C PRO A 114 29.73 -20.90 -22.15
N PRO A 115 30.19 -20.97 -23.42
CA PRO A 115 31.05 -22.06 -23.87
C PRO A 115 32.43 -22.03 -23.19
N GLU A 116 32.95 -23.20 -22.87
CA GLU A 116 34.20 -23.38 -22.10
C GLU A 116 35.42 -22.70 -22.75
N ARG A 117 35.44 -22.58 -24.08
CA ARG A 117 36.48 -21.86 -24.82
C ARG A 117 36.55 -20.39 -24.44
N GLU A 118 35.39 -19.75 -24.24
CA GLU A 118 35.31 -18.34 -23.85
C GLU A 118 35.64 -18.15 -22.37
N LEU A 119 35.18 -19.07 -21.51
CA LEU A 119 35.58 -19.11 -20.11
C LEU A 119 37.10 -19.26 -19.98
N SER A 120 37.72 -20.18 -20.72
CA SER A 120 39.18 -20.36 -20.76
C SER A 120 39.92 -19.09 -21.21
N ARG A 121 39.38 -18.38 -22.21
CA ARG A 121 39.93 -17.09 -22.66
C ARG A 121 39.88 -16.04 -21.54
N LEU A 122 38.78 -15.96 -20.80
CA LEU A 122 38.60 -15.04 -19.67
C LEU A 122 39.50 -15.40 -18.48
N ARG A 123 39.59 -16.69 -18.11
CA ARG A 123 40.49 -17.17 -17.05
C ARG A 123 41.95 -16.84 -17.37
N ARG A 124 42.34 -16.87 -18.65
CA ARG A 124 43.67 -16.42 -19.09
C ARG A 124 43.85 -14.90 -19.03
N LEU A 125 42.81 -14.13 -19.34
CA LEU A 125 42.86 -12.67 -19.33
C LEU A 125 42.97 -12.09 -17.91
N TYR A 126 42.27 -12.71 -16.95
CA TYR A 126 42.17 -12.25 -15.56
C TYR A 126 42.96 -13.12 -14.57
N GLN A 127 44.06 -13.73 -15.03
CA GLN A 127 44.93 -14.56 -14.18
C GLN A 127 45.36 -13.79 -12.92
N GLY A 128 45.21 -14.41 -11.75
CA GLY A 128 45.59 -13.84 -10.45
C GLY A 128 44.52 -12.96 -9.77
N ASN A 129 43.41 -12.62 -10.45
CA ASN A 129 42.32 -11.80 -9.88
C ASN A 129 40.93 -12.41 -10.14
N LEU A 130 40.82 -13.73 -10.19
CA LEU A 130 39.56 -14.43 -10.46
C LEU A 130 38.90 -14.92 -9.17
N LEU A 131 37.58 -14.74 -9.06
CA LEU A 131 36.75 -15.32 -8.00
C LEU A 131 36.25 -16.71 -8.41
N GLU A 132 35.67 -17.45 -7.44
CA GLU A 132 35.02 -18.74 -7.69
C GLU A 132 33.82 -18.57 -8.64
N GLU A 133 33.66 -19.50 -9.59
CA GLU A 133 32.57 -19.48 -10.56
C GLU A 133 31.25 -19.81 -9.86
N SER A 134 30.28 -18.89 -9.97
CA SER A 134 28.92 -19.14 -9.48
C SER A 134 28.11 -19.86 -10.55
N GLY A 135 27.45 -20.95 -10.17
CA GLY A 135 26.52 -21.68 -11.05
C GLY A 135 25.23 -20.91 -11.34
N PRO A 136 24.25 -21.55 -12.02
CA PRO A 136 22.96 -20.92 -12.28
C PRO A 136 22.34 -20.41 -10.96
N PRO A 137 21.76 -19.20 -10.96
CA PRO A 137 21.07 -18.70 -9.79
C PRO A 137 19.86 -19.60 -9.46
N PRO A 138 19.49 -19.74 -8.17
CA PRO A 138 18.32 -20.53 -7.78
C PRO A 138 17.05 -19.95 -8.45
N GLU A 139 16.23 -20.83 -9.04
CA GLU A 139 15.01 -20.43 -9.77
C GLU A 139 13.94 -19.81 -8.86
N SER A 140 13.92 -20.19 -7.58
CA SER A 140 13.06 -19.56 -6.58
C SER A 140 13.86 -18.58 -5.73
N MET A 141 13.39 -17.33 -5.67
CA MET A 141 13.98 -16.29 -4.82
C MET A 141 13.76 -16.54 -3.31
N MET A 142 13.20 -17.69 -2.92
CA MET A 142 12.87 -18.04 -1.55
C MET A 142 13.44 -19.41 -1.24
N PRO A 143 14.55 -19.50 -0.48
CA PRO A 143 14.84 -20.74 0.24
C PRO A 143 13.71 -20.94 1.26
N GLU A 144 12.80 -21.86 0.97
CA GLU A 144 11.82 -22.33 1.95
C GLU A 144 12.60 -23.01 3.09
N MET A 145 12.74 -22.31 4.21
CA MET A 145 13.32 -22.87 5.43
C MET A 145 12.43 -24.02 5.91
N PRO A 146 12.98 -25.19 6.31
CA PRO A 146 12.17 -26.27 6.84
C PRO A 146 11.38 -25.79 8.06
N THR A 147 10.05 -25.78 7.95
CA THR A 147 9.19 -25.62 9.12
C THR A 147 9.25 -26.92 9.90
N ALA A 148 9.83 -26.88 11.11
CA ALA A 148 9.94 -28.04 11.99
C ALA A 148 8.56 -28.70 12.20
N PRO A 149 8.48 -30.05 12.29
CA PRO A 149 7.21 -30.72 12.53
C PRO A 149 6.65 -30.31 13.92
N PRO A 150 5.31 -30.21 14.06
CA PRO A 150 4.70 -29.89 15.35
C PRO A 150 5.01 -31.02 16.34
N ALA A 151 5.47 -30.62 17.53
CA ALA A 151 5.74 -31.50 18.65
C ALA A 151 4.58 -32.47 18.86
N GLU A 152 4.87 -33.76 18.74
CA GLU A 152 3.94 -34.84 18.95
C GLU A 152 3.41 -34.76 20.39
N THR A 153 2.09 -34.70 20.49
CA THR A 153 1.32 -34.80 21.71
C THR A 153 1.71 -36.07 22.47
N ALA A 154 2.41 -35.90 23.58
CA ALA A 154 2.60 -36.94 24.58
C ALA A 154 1.22 -37.39 25.08
N THR A 155 0.78 -38.54 24.61
CA THR A 155 -0.45 -39.19 25.04
C THR A 155 -0.11 -40.01 26.27
N GLU A 156 -0.84 -39.78 27.37
CA GLU A 156 -0.82 -40.58 28.59
C GLU A 156 -0.88 -42.08 28.28
N GLN A 157 0.07 -42.85 28.81
CA GLN A 157 -0.17 -44.25 29.16
C GLN A 157 0.13 -44.47 30.64
N MET A 158 -0.95 -44.42 31.41
CA MET A 158 -1.11 -45.11 32.69
C MET A 158 -0.85 -46.61 32.49
N GLY A 159 0.07 -47.19 33.26
CA GLY A 159 0.36 -48.63 33.29
C GLY A 159 0.89 -49.04 34.65
N SER A 160 0.01 -49.65 35.45
CA SER A 160 0.20 -50.12 36.81
C SER A 160 1.08 -51.39 36.92
N GLN A 161 1.40 -51.73 38.18
CA GLN A 161 1.88 -53.02 38.73
C GLN A 161 3.41 -53.21 38.82
N SER A 162 4.01 -53.85 39.81
CA SER A 162 3.74 -54.24 41.21
C SER A 162 4.81 -55.30 41.54
N ALA A 163 5.59 -55.14 42.61
CA ALA A 163 6.12 -56.20 43.50
C ALA A 163 7.00 -55.56 44.59
#